data_AF-A0A1M6X4D4-F1
#
_entry.id   AF-A0A1M6X4D4-F1
#
_cell.length_a   1.000
_cell.length_b   1.000
_cell.length_c   1.000
_cell.angle_alpha   90.00
_cell.angle_beta   90.00
_cell.angle_gamma   90.00
#
_symmetry.space_group_name_H-M   'P 1'
#
loop_
_entity.id
_entity.type
_entity.pdbx_description
1 polymer ?
#
loop_
_entity_poly.entity_id
_entity_poly.type
_entity_poly.pdbx_seq_one_letter_code
_entity_poly.pdbx_strand_id
1 'polypeptide(L)'
;MFDTLAKALPTRWVKIFLIMVLLMSVLAASYLAVGVRYPAEKESRRVEFALYYDELKSLAGLSGKNMSEALGQLKLHGVSAVVLREPMLDELFTAGDIDVYRGGQLTGPQAQARSLPWLSELLARTPVEKDHTYLVINDSAISQQLFQQLENKLENVTSYRLPGGTTVIETVAGYETIKG
;
A
#
# COMPACT_ATOMS: atom_id res chain seq x y z
N MET A 1 -12.46 55.41 49.36
CA MET A 1 -12.94 55.68 47.99
C MET A 1 -13.10 54.37 47.21
N PHE A 2 -13.76 53.34 47.76
CA PHE A 2 -14.08 52.09 47.02
C PHE A 2 -15.35 51.36 47.52
N ASP A 3 -16.08 51.89 48.52
CA ASP A 3 -17.20 51.17 49.15
C ASP A 3 -18.61 51.56 48.65
N THR A 4 -18.72 52.44 47.66
CA THR A 4 -20.03 52.98 47.22
C THR A 4 -20.56 52.38 45.91
N LEU A 5 -20.05 51.23 45.46
CA LEU A 5 -20.52 50.54 44.25
C LEU A 5 -21.18 49.17 44.50
N ALA A 6 -21.28 48.72 45.76
CA ALA A 6 -22.05 47.53 46.11
C ALA A 6 -23.49 47.90 46.50
N LYS A 7 -24.16 48.70 45.67
CA LYS A 7 -25.60 48.94 45.80
C LYS A 7 -26.29 47.63 45.45
N ALA A 8 -26.82 46.97 46.48
CA ALA A 8 -27.45 45.66 46.42
C ALA A 8 -28.31 45.50 45.17
N LEU A 9 -27.78 44.76 44.17
CA LEU A 9 -28.61 44.19 43.13
C LEU A 9 -29.69 43.38 43.86
N PRO A 10 -30.99 43.57 43.56
CA PRO A 10 -32.03 42.86 44.28
C PRO A 10 -31.73 41.37 44.13
N THR A 11 -31.74 40.61 45.22
CA THR A 11 -31.27 39.20 45.26
C THR A 11 -31.94 38.34 44.18
N ARG A 12 -33.12 38.75 43.71
CA ARG A 12 -33.84 38.19 42.57
C ARG A 12 -33.09 38.33 41.23
N TRP A 13 -32.49 39.48 40.94
CA TRP A 13 -31.73 39.73 39.71
C TRP A 13 -30.42 38.95 39.66
N VAL A 14 -29.72 38.84 40.79
CA VAL A 14 -28.52 37.98 40.89
C VAL A 14 -28.88 36.52 40.67
N LYS A 15 -29.99 36.05 41.25
CA LYS A 15 -30.52 34.70 41.02
C LYS A 15 -30.91 34.48 39.55
N ILE A 16 -31.59 35.42 38.92
CA ILE A 16 -31.96 35.34 37.49
C ILE A 16 -30.72 35.29 36.62
N PHE A 17 -29.71 36.11 36.90
CA PHE A 17 -28.44 36.10 36.17
C PHE A 17 -27.71 34.76 36.31
N LEU A 18 -27.60 34.22 37.53
CA LEU A 18 -27.02 32.89 37.78
C LEU A 18 -27.77 31.78 37.04
N ILE A 19 -29.10 31.82 37.03
CA ILE A 19 -29.92 30.85 36.28
C ILE A 19 -29.67 30.98 34.77
N MET A 20 -29.53 32.20 34.25
CA MET A 20 -29.28 32.42 32.82
C MET A 20 -27.89 31.93 32.40
N VAL A 21 -26.86 32.18 33.22
CA VAL A 21 -25.50 31.66 32.99
C VAL A 21 -25.49 30.13 33.04
N LEU A 22 -26.20 29.53 34.00
CA LEU A 22 -26.33 28.07 34.10
C LEU A 22 -27.01 27.48 32.85
N LEU A 23 -28.12 28.08 32.41
CA LEU A 23 -28.83 27.65 31.21
C LEU A 23 -27.95 27.76 29.97
N MET A 24 -27.20 28.85 29.82
CA MET A 24 -26.26 29.00 28.70
C MET A 24 -25.14 27.97 28.73
N SER A 25 -24.61 27.64 29.92
CA SER A 25 -23.59 26.60 30.06
C SER A 25 -24.13 25.21 29.65
N VAL A 26 -25.37 24.88 30.02
CA VAL A 26 -26.01 23.61 29.65
C VAL A 26 -26.27 23.54 28.15
N LEU A 27 -26.75 24.63 27.55
CA LEU A 27 -27.00 24.71 26.10
C LEU A 27 -25.69 24.60 25.30
N ALA A 28 -24.63 25.28 25.73
CA ALA A 28 -23.31 25.19 25.11
C ALA A 28 -22.73 23.77 25.19
N ALA A 29 -22.82 23.12 26.36
CA ALA A 29 -22.36 21.75 26.54
C ALA A 29 -23.16 20.75 25.67
N SER A 30 -24.48 20.90 25.60
CA SER A 30 -25.35 20.07 24.77
C SER A 30 -25.05 20.22 23.28
N TYR A 31 -24.84 21.45 22.80
CA TYR A 31 -24.49 21.72 21.41
C TYR A 31 -23.15 21.09 21.01
N LEU A 32 -22.13 21.15 21.87
CA LEU A 32 -20.84 20.52 21.60
C LEU A 32 -20.92 18.98 21.61
N ALA A 33 -21.67 18.40 22.55
CA ALA A 33 -21.82 16.95 22.65
C ALA A 33 -22.60 16.37 21.46
N VAL A 34 -23.72 16.99 21.08
CA VAL A 34 -24.62 16.49 20.02
C VAL A 34 -24.16 16.93 18.63
N GLY A 35 -23.68 18.15 18.48
CA GLY A 35 -23.32 18.72 17.17
C GLY A 35 -21.95 18.28 16.67
N VAL A 36 -20.95 18.17 17.56
CA VAL A 36 -19.55 17.93 17.15
C VAL A 36 -19.12 16.50 17.42
N ARG A 37 -19.40 15.97 18.61
CA ARG A 37 -18.90 14.63 19.01
C ARG A 37 -19.73 13.47 18.47
N TYR A 38 -21.06 13.58 18.54
CA TYR A 38 -21.94 12.50 18.09
C TYR A 38 -21.76 12.07 16.62
N PRO A 39 -21.64 12.98 15.62
CA PRO A 39 -21.39 12.56 14.24
C PRO A 39 -20.01 11.93 14.06
N ALA A 40 -18.97 12.47 14.69
CA ALA A 40 -17.61 11.94 14.62
C ALA A 40 -17.51 10.53 15.22
N GLU A 41 -18.11 10.29 16.38
CA GLU A 41 -18.12 8.96 17.02
C GLU A 41 -19.00 7.95 16.25
N LYS A 42 -20.07 8.40 15.60
CA LYS A 42 -20.91 7.56 14.76
C LYS A 42 -20.19 7.10 13.49
N GLU A 43 -19.32 7.95 12.93
CA GLU A 43 -18.52 7.62 11.76
C GLU A 43 -17.37 6.65 12.11
N SER A 44 -16.67 6.88 13.24
CA SER A 44 -15.61 5.98 13.71
C SER A 44 -16.09 4.60 14.19
N ARG A 45 -17.40 4.39 14.44
CA ARG A 45 -17.97 3.07 14.77
C ARG A 45 -18.34 2.23 13.54
N ARG A 46 -18.13 2.72 12.32
CA ARG A 46 -18.23 1.89 11.12
C ARG A 46 -16.98 1.02 11.05
N VAL A 47 -17.15 -0.28 11.28
CA VAL A 47 -16.11 -1.26 11.02
C VAL A 47 -15.87 -1.27 9.52
N GLU A 48 -14.71 -0.79 9.10
CA GLU A 48 -14.26 -0.81 7.71
C GLU A 48 -13.77 -2.23 7.38
N PHE A 49 -14.44 -2.89 6.43
CA PHE A 49 -13.99 -4.19 5.92
C PHE A 49 -13.19 -3.97 4.64
N ALA A 50 -11.95 -4.45 4.67
CA ALA A 50 -11.06 -4.48 3.53
C ALA A 50 -10.90 -5.92 3.04
N LEU A 51 -11.01 -6.13 1.73
CA LEU A 51 -10.82 -7.44 1.08
C LEU A 51 -9.64 -7.38 0.11
N TYR A 52 -8.92 -8.48 -0.05
CA TYR A 52 -7.89 -8.55 -1.07
C TYR A 52 -8.52 -8.62 -2.47
N TYR A 53 -7.89 -7.96 -3.44
CA TYR A 53 -8.37 -7.94 -4.82
C TYR A 53 -8.45 -9.34 -5.42
N ASP A 54 -7.47 -10.21 -5.13
CA ASP A 54 -7.43 -11.57 -5.66
C ASP A 54 -8.56 -12.45 -5.11
N GLU A 55 -8.90 -12.27 -3.83
CA GLU A 55 -10.06 -12.92 -3.22
C GLU A 55 -11.35 -12.45 -3.88
N LEU A 56 -11.50 -11.15 -4.08
CA LEU A 56 -12.65 -10.58 -4.77
C LEU A 56 -12.76 -11.07 -6.22
N LYS A 57 -11.64 -11.13 -6.94
CA LYS A 57 -11.58 -11.64 -8.31
C LYS A 57 -11.99 -13.11 -8.37
N SER A 58 -11.53 -13.92 -7.42
CA SER A 58 -11.93 -15.33 -7.26
C SER A 58 -13.44 -15.45 -6.98
N LEU A 59 -13.95 -14.68 -6.01
CA LEU A 59 -15.38 -14.63 -5.65
C LEU A 59 -16.28 -14.19 -6.83
N ALA A 60 -15.84 -13.19 -7.58
CA ALA A 60 -16.53 -12.70 -8.77
C ALA A 60 -16.59 -13.79 -9.85
N GLY A 61 -15.47 -14.47 -10.10
CA GLY A 61 -15.38 -15.59 -11.05
C GLY A 61 -16.31 -16.76 -10.68
N LEU A 62 -16.33 -17.16 -9.40
CA LEU A 62 -17.24 -18.20 -8.91
C LEU A 62 -18.72 -17.83 -9.02
N SER A 63 -19.02 -16.53 -8.86
CA SER A 63 -20.39 -16.01 -8.92
C SER A 63 -20.85 -15.68 -10.35
N GLY A 64 -19.98 -15.86 -11.35
CA GLY A 64 -20.25 -15.49 -12.75
C GLY A 64 -20.42 -13.98 -12.96
N LYS A 65 -19.91 -13.15 -12.05
CA LYS A 65 -20.05 -11.69 -12.11
C LYS A 65 -18.78 -11.03 -12.60
N ASN A 66 -18.92 -9.88 -13.24
CA ASN A 66 -17.76 -9.04 -13.52
C ASN A 66 -17.30 -8.32 -12.24
N MET A 67 -16.07 -7.82 -12.26
CA MET A 67 -15.44 -7.19 -11.08
C MET A 67 -16.20 -5.94 -10.62
N SER A 68 -16.76 -5.17 -11.55
CA SER A 68 -17.54 -3.97 -11.27
C SER A 68 -18.83 -4.30 -10.49
N GLU A 69 -19.54 -5.34 -10.90
CA GLU A 69 -20.74 -5.84 -10.23
C GLU A 69 -20.42 -6.40 -8.84
N ALA A 70 -19.32 -7.15 -8.72
CA ALA A 70 -18.88 -7.69 -7.43
C ALA A 70 -18.51 -6.59 -6.44
N LEU A 71 -17.76 -5.57 -6.88
CA LEU A 71 -17.44 -4.37 -6.10
C LEU A 71 -18.71 -3.61 -5.68
N GLY A 72 -19.65 -3.44 -6.62
CA GLY A 72 -20.93 -2.78 -6.35
C GLY A 72 -21.72 -3.47 -5.24
N GLN A 73 -21.76 -4.81 -5.26
CA GLN A 73 -22.43 -5.59 -4.23
C GLN A 73 -21.70 -5.54 -2.89
N LEU A 74 -20.39 -5.68 -2.87
CA LEU A 74 -19.62 -5.61 -1.63
C LEU A 74 -19.70 -4.24 -0.96
N LYS A 75 -19.76 -3.16 -1.74
CA LYS A 75 -20.03 -1.81 -1.23
C LYS A 75 -21.39 -1.71 -0.55
N LEU A 76 -22.42 -2.39 -1.08
CA LEU A 76 -23.74 -2.47 -0.44
C LEU A 76 -23.72 -3.30 0.85
N HIS A 77 -22.78 -4.25 0.96
CA HIS A 77 -22.60 -5.12 2.13
C HIS A 77 -21.56 -4.62 3.13
N GLY A 78 -21.03 -3.40 2.97
CA GLY A 78 -20.17 -2.75 3.97
C GLY A 78 -18.66 -2.92 3.77
N VAL A 79 -18.21 -3.47 2.64
CA VAL A 79 -16.80 -3.45 2.26
C VAL A 79 -16.44 -2.05 1.77
N SER A 80 -15.55 -1.38 2.49
CA SER A 80 -15.17 0.01 2.23
C SER A 80 -13.91 0.14 1.39
N ALA A 81 -13.05 -0.90 1.38
CA ALA A 81 -11.76 -0.87 0.70
C ALA A 81 -11.43 -2.21 0.03
N VAL A 82 -10.65 -2.12 -1.05
CA VAL A 82 -10.01 -3.28 -1.68
C VAL A 82 -8.51 -3.10 -1.63
N VAL A 83 -7.82 -4.10 -1.10
CA VAL A 83 -6.37 -4.12 -0.97
C VAL A 83 -5.79 -4.85 -2.17
N LEU A 84 -4.97 -4.15 -2.95
CA LEU A 84 -4.15 -4.77 -3.97
C LEU A 84 -2.88 -5.29 -3.29
N ARG A 85 -2.63 -6.59 -3.34
CA ARG A 85 -1.35 -7.15 -2.89
C ARG A 85 -0.37 -7.06 -4.06
N GLU A 86 0.75 -6.38 -3.85
CA GLU A 86 1.87 -6.47 -4.78
C GLU A 86 2.61 -7.79 -4.49
N PRO A 87 2.79 -8.67 -5.49
CA PRO A 87 3.49 -9.93 -5.28
C PRO A 87 4.93 -9.65 -4.85
N MET A 88 5.37 -10.32 -3.78
CA MET A 88 6.75 -10.18 -3.31
C MET A 88 7.71 -10.91 -4.25
N LEU A 89 8.96 -10.45 -4.38
CA LEU A 89 9.99 -11.13 -5.19
C LEU A 89 10.13 -12.62 -4.84
N ASP A 90 9.93 -12.95 -3.57
CA ASP A 90 9.98 -14.31 -3.02
C ASP A 90 8.84 -15.20 -3.52
N GLU A 91 7.63 -14.64 -3.63
CA GLU A 91 6.45 -15.31 -4.16
C GLU A 91 6.64 -15.58 -5.65
N LEU A 92 7.16 -14.60 -6.40
CA LEU A 92 7.47 -14.74 -7.83
C LEU A 92 8.59 -15.77 -8.09
N PHE A 93 9.61 -15.81 -7.24
CA PHE A 93 10.68 -16.81 -7.34
C PHE A 93 10.17 -18.22 -7.04
N THR A 94 9.35 -18.36 -6.01
CA THR A 94 8.76 -19.65 -5.62
C THR A 94 7.75 -20.15 -6.67
N ALA A 95 7.00 -19.24 -7.30
CA ALA A 95 6.09 -19.54 -8.39
C ALA A 95 6.83 -19.94 -9.69
N GLY A 96 8.12 -19.63 -9.82
CA GLY A 96 8.92 -19.85 -11.03
C GLY A 96 8.70 -18.79 -12.11
N ASP A 97 8.06 -17.66 -11.76
CA ASP A 97 7.85 -16.53 -12.68
C ASP A 97 9.13 -15.72 -12.88
N ILE A 98 10.06 -15.78 -11.92
CA ILE A 98 11.39 -15.19 -11.99
C ILE A 98 12.47 -16.19 -11.59
N ASP A 99 13.62 -16.11 -12.25
CA ASP A 99 14.85 -16.76 -11.80
C ASP A 99 15.84 -15.71 -11.32
N VAL A 100 16.58 -16.01 -10.24
CA VAL A 100 17.57 -15.10 -9.66
C VAL A 100 18.96 -15.72 -9.75
N TYR A 101 19.90 -14.97 -10.31
CA TYR A 101 21.30 -15.36 -10.44
C TYR A 101 22.22 -14.30 -9.86
N ARG A 102 23.27 -14.71 -9.15
CA ARG A 102 24.40 -13.83 -8.86
C ARG A 102 25.37 -13.84 -10.03
N GLY A 103 26.01 -12.71 -10.35
CA GLY A 103 26.94 -12.64 -11.47
C GLY A 103 28.12 -13.60 -11.37
N GLY A 104 28.57 -13.92 -10.14
CA GLY A 104 29.54 -14.99 -9.90
C GLY A 104 29.08 -16.37 -10.39
N GLN A 105 27.78 -16.65 -10.38
CA GLN A 105 27.21 -17.89 -10.92
C GLN A 105 27.12 -17.88 -12.45
N LEU A 106 27.05 -16.71 -13.06
CA LEU A 106 26.93 -16.52 -14.51
C LEU A 106 28.28 -16.43 -15.23
N THR A 107 29.35 -16.12 -14.51
CA THR A 107 30.72 -16.02 -15.04
C THR A 107 31.58 -17.24 -14.76
N GLY A 108 31.11 -18.17 -13.94
CA GLY A 108 31.84 -19.38 -13.55
C GLY A 108 31.61 -20.60 -14.47
N PRO A 109 32.38 -21.69 -14.28
CA PRO A 109 32.21 -22.94 -15.04
C PRO A 109 30.81 -23.56 -14.90
N GLN A 110 30.10 -23.25 -13.81
CA GLN A 110 28.72 -23.68 -13.60
C GLN A 110 27.73 -23.08 -14.61
N ALA A 111 27.98 -21.85 -15.10
CA ALA A 111 27.15 -21.23 -16.12
C ALA A 111 27.21 -22.01 -17.44
N GLN A 112 28.42 -22.43 -17.82
CA GLN A 112 28.66 -23.24 -19.01
C GLN A 112 28.03 -24.63 -18.91
N ALA A 113 27.99 -25.22 -17.71
CA ALA A 113 27.33 -26.50 -17.49
C ALA A 113 25.79 -26.41 -17.58
N ARG A 114 25.18 -25.25 -17.28
CA ARG A 114 23.73 -25.05 -17.32
C ARG A 114 23.16 -24.69 -18.69
N SER A 115 24.01 -24.40 -19.68
CA SER A 115 23.61 -24.07 -21.05
C SER A 115 22.44 -23.06 -21.13
N LEU A 116 22.59 -21.91 -20.45
CA LEU A 116 21.56 -20.87 -20.39
C LEU A 116 21.47 -20.13 -21.75
N PRO A 117 20.38 -20.25 -22.52
CA PRO A 117 20.30 -19.69 -23.88
C PRO A 117 20.36 -18.17 -23.92
N TRP A 118 19.81 -17.51 -22.89
CA TRP A 118 19.74 -16.05 -22.77
C TRP A 118 21.08 -15.42 -22.35
N LEU A 119 22.01 -16.20 -21.79
CA LEU A 119 23.25 -15.67 -21.20
C LEU A 119 24.21 -15.16 -22.27
N SER A 120 24.32 -15.86 -23.40
CA SER A 120 25.16 -15.43 -24.53
C SER A 120 24.70 -14.08 -25.10
N GLU A 121 23.39 -13.88 -25.19
CA GLU A 121 22.79 -12.63 -25.66
C GLU A 121 22.96 -11.49 -24.65
N LEU A 122 22.94 -11.78 -23.34
CA LEU A 122 23.24 -10.80 -22.30
C LEU A 122 24.71 -10.37 -22.36
N LEU A 123 25.64 -11.33 -22.47
CA LEU A 123 27.07 -11.08 -22.56
C LEU A 123 27.46 -10.28 -23.82
N ALA A 124 26.67 -10.36 -24.89
CA ALA A 124 26.87 -9.55 -26.09
C ALA A 124 26.48 -8.07 -25.86
N ARG A 125 25.68 -7.76 -24.84
CA ARG A 125 25.19 -6.40 -24.55
C ARG A 125 25.95 -5.74 -23.40
N THR A 126 26.31 -6.50 -22.38
CA THR A 126 26.97 -5.98 -21.18
C THR A 126 27.90 -7.03 -20.57
N PRO A 127 29.08 -6.65 -20.04
CA PRO A 127 29.86 -7.55 -19.20
C PRO A 127 29.10 -7.87 -17.92
N VAL A 128 29.10 -9.15 -17.53
CA VAL A 128 28.45 -9.60 -16.29
C VAL A 128 29.41 -9.41 -15.11
N GLU A 129 29.00 -8.58 -14.15
CA GLU A 129 29.75 -8.27 -12.95
C GLU A 129 29.45 -9.27 -11.82
N LYS A 130 30.49 -9.75 -11.13
CA LYS A 130 30.35 -10.86 -10.18
C LYS A 130 29.48 -10.55 -8.97
N ASP A 131 29.52 -9.31 -8.52
CA ASP A 131 28.84 -8.85 -7.30
C ASP A 131 27.41 -8.36 -7.55
N HIS A 132 26.96 -8.35 -8.81
CA HIS A 132 25.61 -7.94 -9.19
C HIS A 132 24.63 -9.12 -9.14
N THR A 133 23.35 -8.79 -8.94
CA THR A 133 22.23 -9.71 -9.01
C THR A 133 21.47 -9.51 -10.32
N TYR A 134 21.15 -10.61 -10.97
CA TYR A 134 20.44 -10.67 -12.26
C TYR A 134 19.13 -11.42 -12.07
N LEU A 135 18.02 -10.73 -12.33
CA LEU A 135 16.66 -11.25 -12.30
C LEU A 135 16.24 -11.56 -13.74
N VAL A 136 15.88 -12.80 -14.03
CA VAL A 136 15.44 -13.23 -15.37
C VAL A 136 13.95 -13.44 -15.33
N ILE A 137 13.22 -12.72 -16.18
CA ILE A 137 11.75 -12.73 -16.21
C ILE A 137 11.29 -12.95 -17.65
N ASN A 138 10.40 -13.92 -17.87
CA ASN A 138 9.84 -14.20 -19.20
C ASN A 138 8.55 -13.42 -19.48
N ASP A 139 7.83 -13.01 -18.44
CA ASP A 139 6.61 -12.22 -18.57
C ASP A 139 6.90 -10.71 -18.67
N SER A 140 6.39 -10.09 -19.73
CA SER A 140 6.59 -8.66 -20.01
C SER A 140 5.90 -7.72 -19.02
N ALA A 141 4.76 -8.12 -18.45
CA ALA A 141 4.04 -7.34 -17.44
C ALA A 141 4.75 -7.41 -16.09
N ILE A 142 5.17 -8.61 -15.68
CA ILE A 142 5.92 -8.81 -14.43
C ILE A 142 7.25 -8.07 -14.48
N SER A 143 7.98 -8.15 -15.60
CA SER A 143 9.26 -7.45 -15.75
C SER A 143 9.12 -5.92 -15.71
N GLN A 144 8.08 -5.35 -16.31
CA GLN A 144 7.82 -3.91 -16.23
C GLN A 144 7.50 -3.46 -14.80
N GLN A 145 6.64 -4.22 -14.11
CA GLN A 145 6.28 -3.92 -12.73
C GLN A 145 7.49 -4.00 -11.81
N LEU A 146 8.28 -5.09 -11.90
CA LEU A 146 9.48 -5.27 -11.10
C LEU A 146 10.53 -4.20 -11.38
N PHE A 147 10.76 -3.84 -12.65
CA PHE A 147 11.70 -2.78 -12.99
C PHE A 147 11.32 -1.46 -12.34
N GLN A 148 10.04 -1.06 -12.42
CA GLN A 148 9.54 0.18 -11.79
C GLN A 148 9.67 0.15 -10.26
N GLN A 149 9.35 -0.98 -9.62
CA GLN A 149 9.52 -1.13 -8.18
C GLN A 149 10.99 -1.02 -7.75
N LEU A 150 11.89 -1.66 -8.51
CA LEU A 150 13.32 -1.66 -8.22
C LEU A 150 13.96 -0.29 -8.47
N GLU A 151 13.60 0.39 -9.55
CA GLU A 151 14.07 1.73 -9.88
C GLU A 151 13.70 2.76 -8.79
N ASN A 152 12.52 2.59 -8.15
CA ASN A 152 12.11 3.45 -7.04
C ASN A 152 12.80 3.13 -5.71
N LYS A 153 13.32 1.91 -5.54
CA LYS A 153 13.89 1.42 -4.28
C LYS A 153 15.41 1.45 -4.26
N LEU A 154 16.05 1.36 -5.42
CA LEU A 154 17.48 1.14 -5.57
C LEU A 154 18.06 2.10 -6.61
N GLU A 155 19.28 2.56 -6.33
CA GLU A 155 20.08 3.28 -7.31
C GLU A 155 20.79 2.30 -8.25
N ASN A 156 20.89 2.62 -9.54
CA ASN A 156 21.58 1.83 -10.57
C ASN A 156 20.93 0.48 -10.92
N VAL A 157 19.62 0.51 -11.25
CA VAL A 157 18.92 -0.65 -11.83
C VAL A 157 18.91 -0.53 -13.35
N THR A 158 19.34 -1.58 -14.04
CA THR A 158 19.35 -1.62 -15.52
C THR A 158 18.53 -2.79 -16.02
N SER A 159 17.76 -2.61 -17.08
CA SER A 159 17.01 -3.70 -17.72
C SER A 159 17.48 -3.95 -19.15
N TYR A 160 17.58 -5.23 -19.50
CA TYR A 160 17.98 -5.71 -20.82
C TYR A 160 16.88 -6.59 -21.37
N ARG A 161 16.22 -6.14 -22.44
CA ARG A 161 15.25 -6.96 -23.18
C ARG A 161 15.98 -7.78 -24.24
N LEU A 162 15.84 -9.10 -24.13
CA LEU A 162 16.50 -10.05 -25.01
C LEU A 162 15.53 -10.56 -26.10
N PRO A 163 16.05 -10.95 -27.27
CA PRO A 163 15.34 -11.78 -28.23
C PRO A 163 14.63 -12.98 -27.54
N GLY A 164 13.38 -13.24 -27.91
CA GLY A 164 12.58 -14.31 -27.29
C GLY A 164 11.65 -13.85 -26.15
N GLY A 165 11.63 -12.55 -25.82
CA GLY A 165 10.69 -11.97 -24.86
C GLY A 165 11.17 -11.97 -23.41
N THR A 166 12.29 -12.63 -23.12
CA THR A 166 12.94 -12.61 -21.81
C THR A 166 13.54 -11.24 -21.51
N THR A 167 13.31 -10.75 -20.30
CA THR A 167 13.91 -9.53 -19.77
C THR A 167 14.81 -9.88 -18.61
N VAL A 168 16.03 -9.34 -18.61
CA VAL A 168 16.97 -9.46 -17.50
C VAL A 168 17.10 -8.11 -16.82
N ILE A 169 16.86 -8.06 -15.52
CA ILE A 169 17.07 -6.87 -14.69
C ILE A 169 18.35 -7.08 -13.88
N GLU A 170 19.29 -6.16 -14.04
CA GLU A 170 20.55 -6.09 -13.31
C GLU A 170 20.46 -5.07 -12.18
N THR A 171 21.01 -5.43 -11.02
CA THR A 171 21.11 -4.56 -9.86
C THR A 171 22.37 -4.86 -9.05
N VAL A 172 22.95 -3.82 -8.46
CA VAL A 172 24.10 -3.90 -7.56
C VAL A 172 23.69 -4.48 -6.20
N ALA A 173 22.42 -4.38 -5.83
CA ALA A 173 21.94 -4.90 -4.56
C ALA A 173 21.92 -6.43 -4.55
N GLY A 174 22.28 -7.02 -3.40
CA GLY A 174 22.13 -8.46 -3.19
C GLY A 174 20.66 -8.85 -3.07
N TYR A 175 20.31 -10.07 -3.50
CA TYR A 175 18.94 -10.61 -3.42
C TYR A 175 18.26 -10.41 -2.05
N GLU A 176 18.99 -10.63 -0.96
CA GLU A 176 18.50 -10.45 0.42
C GLU A 176 18.02 -9.02 0.70
N THR A 177 18.66 -8.01 0.10
CA THR A 177 18.32 -6.60 0.26
C THR A 177 17.13 -6.22 -0.64
N ILE A 178 16.97 -6.90 -1.77
CA ILE A 178 15.90 -6.63 -2.72
C ILE A 178 14.57 -7.17 -2.19
N LYS A 179 14.60 -8.37 -1.59
CA LYS A 179 13.44 -9.07 -1.02
C LYS A 179 12.79 -8.35 0.18
N GLY A 180 13.60 -7.65 0.98
CA GLY A 180 13.21 -7.09 2.29
C GLY A 180 12.35 -5.83 2.24
#